data_AF-A0A1H9S054-F1
#
_entry.id   AF-A0A1H9S054-F1
#
_cell.length_a   1.000
_cell.length_b   1.000
_cell.length_c   1.000
_cell.angle_alpha   90.00
_cell.angle_beta   90.00
_cell.angle_gamma   90.00
#
_symmetry.space_group_name_H-M   'P 1'
#
loop_
_entity.id
_entity.type
_entity.pdbx_description
1 polymer ?
#
loop_
_entity_poly.entity_id
_entity_poly.type
_entity_poly.pdbx_seq_one_letter_code
_entity_poly.pdbx_strand_id
1 'polypeptide(L)'
;MSKTLVNLQNELIAETKKGFPILLSGVLVFLIFTLMYFVLPIEAVRLIWIFGLGAIFPIGMFIGKILGVSLNSTDNPLGVLGGIVAAPQAFYIPVFIIVYMKIPEYLPFTIGLLAGSHFLPYIWIYKSKAYLFVTLGTCFSALILGGFFVDYAFTLVPLAISIVYGIGVALIQGELKAKSVSSSVIR
;
A
#
# COMPACT_ATOMS: atom_id res chain seq x y z
N MET A 1 -0.66 33.58 -8.17
CA MET A 1 -1.37 32.75 -9.17
C MET A 1 -1.70 31.42 -8.53
N SER A 2 -2.91 30.90 -8.72
CA SER A 2 -3.23 29.52 -8.33
C SER A 2 -2.44 28.53 -9.20
N LYS A 3 -1.84 27.50 -8.59
CA LYS A 3 -1.17 26.44 -9.34
C LYS A 3 -2.21 25.61 -10.10
N THR A 4 -1.88 25.17 -11.31
CA THR A 4 -2.73 24.22 -12.05
C THR A 4 -2.65 22.83 -11.40
N LEU A 5 -3.69 22.01 -11.59
CA LEU A 5 -3.73 20.62 -11.10
C LEU A 5 -2.51 19.81 -11.58
N VAL A 6 -2.12 19.97 -12.85
CA VAL A 6 -0.97 19.27 -13.43
C VAL A 6 0.33 19.64 -12.73
N ASN A 7 0.51 20.93 -12.38
CA ASN A 7 1.68 21.39 -11.65
C ASN A 7 1.71 20.80 -10.24
N LEU A 8 0.56 20.80 -9.54
CA LEU A 8 0.45 20.19 -8.21
C LEU A 8 0.80 18.69 -8.23
N GLN A 9 0.29 17.93 -9.21
CA GLN A 9 0.62 16.51 -9.36
C GLN A 9 2.12 16.31 -9.64
N ASN A 10 2.71 17.14 -10.50
CA ASN A 10 4.13 17.02 -10.84
C ASN A 10 5.05 17.34 -9.66
N GLU A 11 4.74 18.38 -8.89
CA GLU A 11 5.46 18.75 -7.66
C GLU A 11 5.37 17.63 -6.63
N LEU A 12 4.15 17.13 -6.36
CA LEU A 12 3.94 16.02 -5.43
C LEU A 12 4.76 14.79 -5.85
N ILE A 13 4.70 14.40 -7.13
CA ILE A 13 5.46 13.25 -7.65
C ILE A 13 6.97 13.46 -7.49
N ALA A 14 7.47 14.68 -7.73
CA ALA A 14 8.88 14.99 -7.63
C ALA A 14 9.38 14.88 -6.18
N GLU A 15 8.57 15.32 -5.22
CA GLU A 15 8.84 15.31 -3.79
C GLU A 15 8.72 13.90 -3.19
N THR A 16 7.57 13.25 -3.36
CA THR A 16 7.24 11.98 -2.70
C THR A 16 7.71 10.75 -3.46
N LYS A 17 8.24 10.93 -4.67
CA LYS A 17 8.59 9.84 -5.60
C LYS A 17 7.42 8.86 -5.78
N LYS A 18 6.21 9.41 -5.95
CA LYS A 18 4.96 8.64 -6.04
C LYS A 18 4.69 7.77 -4.81
N GLY A 19 5.19 8.13 -3.63
CA GLY A 19 4.92 7.41 -2.38
C GLY A 19 5.48 5.98 -2.30
N PHE A 20 6.42 5.58 -3.18
CA PHE A 20 6.93 4.21 -3.19
C PHE A 20 7.52 3.70 -1.85
N PRO A 21 8.11 4.53 -0.96
CA PRO A 21 8.61 4.02 0.32
C PRO A 21 7.51 3.43 1.22
N ILE A 22 6.27 3.92 1.12
CA ILE A 22 5.12 3.36 1.85
C ILE A 22 4.76 1.98 1.29
N LEU A 23 4.73 1.82 -0.03
CA LEU A 23 4.53 0.50 -0.66
C LEU A 23 5.65 -0.48 -0.29
N LEU A 24 6.91 -0.01 -0.29
CA LEU A 24 8.06 -0.81 0.12
C LEU A 24 7.95 -1.24 1.58
N SER A 25 7.46 -0.38 2.46
CA SER A 25 7.14 -0.78 3.83
C SER A 25 6.08 -1.88 3.87
N GLY A 26 5.05 -1.80 3.03
CA GLY A 26 4.04 -2.85 2.92
C GLY A 26 4.64 -4.20 2.49
N VAL A 27 5.60 -4.20 1.55
CA VAL A 27 6.33 -5.43 1.15
C VAL A 27 6.93 -6.11 2.38
N LEU A 28 7.65 -5.35 3.20
CA LEU A 28 8.35 -5.87 4.39
C LEU A 28 7.35 -6.36 5.44
N VAL A 29 6.32 -5.57 5.74
CA VAL A 29 5.31 -5.92 6.76
C VAL A 29 4.54 -7.18 6.37
N PHE A 30 4.07 -7.28 5.12
CA PHE A 30 3.35 -8.46 4.68
C PHE A 30 4.25 -9.69 4.55
N LEU A 31 5.52 -9.53 4.19
CA LEU A 31 6.47 -10.64 4.25
C LEU A 31 6.65 -11.14 5.69
N ILE A 32 6.77 -10.23 6.66
CA ILE A 32 6.83 -10.58 8.08
C ILE A 32 5.55 -11.30 8.52
N PHE A 33 4.37 -10.88 8.06
CA PHE A 33 3.11 -11.56 8.37
C PHE A 33 3.11 -13.00 7.86
N THR A 34 3.60 -13.25 6.65
CA THR A 34 3.77 -14.62 6.12
C THR A 34 4.67 -15.45 7.03
N LEU A 35 5.80 -14.91 7.47
CA LEU A 35 6.75 -15.65 8.30
C LEU A 35 6.22 -15.91 9.71
N MET A 36 5.51 -14.95 10.29
CA MET A 36 4.94 -15.04 11.65
C MET A 36 3.95 -16.21 11.79
N TYR A 37 3.23 -16.57 10.73
CA TYR A 37 2.33 -17.73 10.74
C TYR A 37 3.05 -19.03 11.15
N PHE A 38 4.32 -19.21 10.79
CA PHE A 38 5.06 -20.43 11.06
C PHE A 38 5.68 -20.48 12.47
N VAL A 39 5.66 -19.36 13.20
CA VAL A 39 6.38 -19.22 14.48
C VAL A 39 5.44 -18.90 15.65
N LEU A 40 4.27 -18.31 15.37
CA LEU A 40 3.33 -17.83 16.38
C LEU A 40 2.03 -18.64 16.37
N PRO A 41 1.32 -18.72 17.52
CA PRO A 41 -0.03 -19.28 17.55
C PRO A 41 -1.00 -18.46 16.70
N ILE A 42 -2.01 -19.12 16.14
CA ILE A 42 -2.93 -18.51 15.17
C ILE A 42 -3.69 -17.30 15.74
N GLU A 43 -3.96 -17.27 17.03
CA GLU A 43 -4.59 -16.15 17.73
C GLU A 43 -3.72 -14.91 17.67
N ALA A 44 -2.40 -15.04 17.91
CA ALA A 44 -1.46 -13.93 17.81
C ALA A 44 -1.35 -13.44 16.37
N VAL A 45 -1.29 -14.35 15.39
CA VAL A 45 -1.26 -14.00 13.95
C VAL A 45 -2.49 -13.19 13.57
N ARG A 46 -3.69 -13.59 14.00
CA ARG A 46 -4.93 -12.85 13.74
C ARG A 46 -4.91 -11.43 14.32
N LEU A 47 -4.39 -11.25 15.54
CA LEU A 47 -4.24 -9.91 16.14
C LEU A 47 -3.21 -9.06 15.41
N ILE A 48 -2.10 -9.67 14.95
CA ILE A 48 -1.10 -9.01 14.11
C ILE A 48 -1.73 -8.50 12.81
N TRP A 49 -2.62 -9.28 12.19
CA TRP A 49 -3.35 -8.82 11.00
C TRP A 49 -4.21 -7.58 11.26
N ILE A 50 -4.82 -7.47 12.44
CA ILE A 50 -5.68 -6.33 12.79
C ILE A 50 -4.83 -5.08 13.11
N PHE A 51 -3.81 -5.21 13.96
CA PHE A 51 -3.09 -4.07 14.51
C PHE A 51 -1.75 -3.79 13.84
N GLY A 52 -1.08 -4.82 13.31
CA GLY A 52 0.24 -4.71 12.70
C GLY A 52 0.27 -3.88 11.41
N LEU A 53 -0.88 -3.71 10.73
CA LEU A 53 -1.02 -2.83 9.56
C LEU A 53 -0.64 -1.39 9.90
N GLY A 54 -0.87 -0.96 11.14
CA GLY A 54 -0.50 0.36 11.63
C GLY A 54 1.01 0.64 11.56
N ALA A 55 1.85 -0.39 11.44
CA ALA A 55 3.29 -0.24 11.30
C ALA A 55 3.73 0.21 9.89
N ILE A 56 2.90 0.01 8.85
CA ILE A 56 3.26 0.31 7.45
C ILE A 56 3.58 1.80 7.27
N PHE A 57 2.75 2.68 7.82
CA PHE A 57 2.95 4.12 7.69
C PHE A 57 4.25 4.61 8.36
N PRO A 58 4.50 4.37 9.67
CA PRO A 58 5.73 4.84 10.31
C PRO A 58 7.00 4.22 9.71
N ILE A 59 6.97 2.94 9.33
CA ILE A 59 8.11 2.29 8.66
C ILE A 59 8.33 2.93 7.28
N GLY A 60 7.28 3.18 6.50
CA GLY A 60 7.39 3.86 5.20
C GLY A 60 7.93 5.29 5.32
N MET A 61 7.51 6.03 6.34
CA MET A 61 8.07 7.35 6.67
C MET A 61 9.57 7.27 7.00
N PHE A 62 9.96 6.25 7.75
CA PHE A 62 11.37 6.01 8.10
C PHE A 62 12.21 5.63 6.87
N ILE A 63 11.71 4.72 6.02
CA ILE A 63 12.34 4.38 4.74
C ILE A 63 12.46 5.62 3.85
N GLY A 64 11.42 6.45 3.78
CA GLY A 64 11.44 7.71 3.03
C GLY A 64 12.58 8.62 3.47
N LYS A 65 12.78 8.80 4.78
CA LYS A 65 13.92 9.56 5.33
C LYS A 65 15.27 9.00 4.91
N ILE A 66 15.47 7.68 4.99
CA ILE A 66 16.72 7.03 4.57
C ILE A 66 17.00 7.26 3.08
N LEU A 67 15.94 7.21 2.25
CA LEU A 67 16.04 7.35 0.80
C LEU A 67 16.03 8.81 0.32
N GLY A 68 15.97 9.79 1.22
CA GLY A 68 15.87 11.21 0.87
C GLY A 68 14.56 11.57 0.15
N VAL A 69 13.48 10.83 0.40
CA VAL A 69 12.15 11.06 -0.16
C VAL A 69 11.27 11.74 0.89
N SER A 70 10.80 12.96 0.59
CA SER A 70 9.87 13.68 1.47
C SER A 70 8.45 13.19 1.22
N LEU A 71 7.88 12.50 2.22
CA LEU A 71 6.50 12.03 2.18
C LEU A 71 5.52 12.99 2.87
N ASN A 72 6.05 14.01 3.56
CA ASN A 72 5.26 15.02 4.26
C ASN A 72 4.97 16.22 3.34
N SER A 73 4.20 16.00 2.28
CA SER A 73 3.81 17.04 1.32
C SER A 73 2.57 17.82 1.75
N THR A 74 2.56 18.40 2.95
CA THR A 74 1.40 19.14 3.48
C THR A 74 1.15 20.47 2.78
N ASP A 75 2.18 21.05 2.17
CA ASP A 75 2.08 22.30 1.40
C ASP A 75 1.36 22.11 0.05
N ASN A 76 1.21 20.85 -0.37
CA ASN A 76 0.50 20.48 -1.58
C ASN A 76 -0.88 19.90 -1.22
N PRO A 77 -2.01 20.49 -1.67
CA PRO A 77 -3.34 19.98 -1.34
C PRO A 77 -3.59 18.54 -1.82
N LEU A 78 -2.86 18.06 -2.84
CA LEU A 78 -2.94 16.66 -3.27
C LEU A 78 -2.20 15.71 -2.32
N GLY A 79 -1.17 16.18 -1.61
CA GLY A 79 -0.54 15.43 -0.53
C GLY A 79 -1.49 15.25 0.65
N VAL A 80 -2.18 16.33 1.03
CA VAL A 80 -3.27 16.30 2.03
C VAL A 80 -4.38 15.33 1.60
N LEU A 81 -4.81 15.41 0.34
CA LEU A 81 -5.81 14.49 -0.22
C LEU A 81 -5.35 13.03 -0.16
N GLY A 82 -4.08 12.74 -0.44
CA GLY A 82 -3.51 11.40 -0.28
C GLY A 82 -3.65 10.88 1.15
N GLY A 83 -3.34 11.71 2.14
CA GLY A 83 -3.57 11.39 3.55
C GLY A 83 -5.04 11.11 3.88
N ILE A 84 -5.96 11.93 3.37
CA ILE A 84 -7.41 11.74 3.54
C ILE A 84 -7.88 10.42 2.91
N VAL A 85 -7.36 10.06 1.72
CA VAL A 85 -7.67 8.79 1.06
C VAL A 85 -7.20 7.58 1.87
N ALA A 86 -6.08 7.70 2.59
CA ALA A 86 -5.57 6.64 3.47
C ALA A 86 -6.31 6.54 4.81
N ALA A 87 -6.81 7.66 5.34
CA ALA A 87 -7.42 7.73 6.68
C ALA A 87 -8.56 6.72 6.94
N PRO A 88 -9.46 6.40 5.97
CA PRO A 88 -10.49 5.37 6.13
C PRO A 88 -9.96 4.00 6.58
N GLN A 89 -8.69 3.67 6.30
CA GLN A 89 -8.10 2.38 6.72
C GLN A 89 -8.14 2.20 8.25
N ALA A 90 -7.98 3.28 9.02
CA ALA A 90 -8.08 3.21 10.48
C ALA A 90 -9.51 2.88 10.94
N PHE A 91 -10.52 3.34 10.20
CA PHE A 91 -11.94 3.05 10.47
C PHE A 91 -12.36 1.63 10.08
N TYR A 92 -11.50 0.87 9.39
CA TYR A 92 -11.75 -0.55 9.13
C TYR A 92 -11.33 -1.47 10.27
N ILE A 93 -10.62 -0.98 11.30
CA ILE A 93 -10.28 -1.78 12.49
C ILE A 93 -11.54 -2.38 13.15
N PRO A 94 -12.63 -1.63 13.42
CA PRO A 94 -13.89 -2.22 13.89
C PRO A 94 -14.45 -3.32 12.98
N VAL A 95 -14.35 -3.16 11.65
CA VAL A 95 -14.78 -4.19 10.69
C VAL A 95 -13.93 -5.46 10.87
N PHE A 96 -12.62 -5.31 11.00
CA PHE A 96 -11.71 -6.44 11.22
C PHE A 96 -11.97 -7.14 12.54
N ILE A 97 -12.31 -6.40 13.61
CA ILE A 97 -12.70 -6.99 14.90
C ILE A 97 -13.97 -7.83 14.76
N ILE A 98 -14.99 -7.34 14.05
CA ILE A 98 -16.22 -8.11 13.81
C ILE A 98 -15.94 -9.37 12.99
N VAL A 99 -15.12 -9.28 11.94
CA VAL A 99 -14.70 -10.45 11.14
C VAL A 99 -13.93 -11.44 12.00
N TYR A 100 -12.99 -10.98 12.81
CA TYR A 100 -12.25 -11.82 13.77
C TYR A 100 -13.18 -12.57 14.75
N MET A 101 -14.23 -11.91 15.24
CA MET A 101 -15.17 -12.52 16.19
C MET A 101 -16.14 -13.53 15.54
N LYS A 102 -16.38 -13.44 14.23
CA LYS A 102 -17.45 -14.20 13.55
C LYS A 102 -16.95 -15.22 12.55
N ILE A 103 -15.96 -14.84 11.76
CA ILE A 103 -15.41 -15.59 10.62
C ILE A 103 -13.89 -15.30 10.48
N PRO A 104 -13.08 -15.58 11.53
CA PRO A 104 -11.68 -15.14 11.61
C PRO A 104 -10.79 -15.63 10.47
N GLU A 105 -11.12 -16.75 9.84
CA GLU A 105 -10.44 -17.33 8.69
C GLU A 105 -10.47 -16.41 7.45
N TYR A 106 -11.47 -15.54 7.33
CA TYR A 106 -11.60 -14.58 6.23
C TYR A 106 -10.91 -13.24 6.48
N LEU A 107 -10.20 -13.06 7.61
CA LEU A 107 -9.46 -11.84 7.90
C LEU A 107 -8.51 -11.43 6.76
N PRO A 108 -7.67 -12.33 6.20
CA PRO A 108 -6.78 -11.96 5.10
C PRO A 108 -7.51 -11.50 3.85
N PHE A 109 -8.64 -12.14 3.53
CA PHE A 109 -9.51 -11.69 2.43
C PHE A 109 -10.06 -10.28 2.67
N THR A 110 -10.70 -10.06 3.82
CA THR A 110 -11.33 -8.76 4.14
C THR A 110 -10.30 -7.64 4.14
N ILE A 111 -9.17 -7.85 4.83
CA ILE A 111 -8.10 -6.86 4.91
C ILE A 111 -7.48 -6.64 3.54
N GLY A 112 -7.15 -7.71 2.80
CA GLY A 112 -6.53 -7.59 1.48
C GLY A 112 -7.42 -6.86 0.46
N LEU A 113 -8.73 -7.08 0.47
CA LEU A 113 -9.66 -6.40 -0.44
C LEU A 113 -9.84 -4.91 -0.09
N LEU A 114 -10.05 -4.59 1.19
CA LEU A 114 -10.23 -3.21 1.65
C LEU A 114 -8.92 -2.40 1.56
N ALA A 115 -7.78 -3.01 1.92
CA ALA A 115 -6.47 -2.40 1.77
C ALA A 115 -6.01 -2.37 0.30
N GLY A 116 -6.45 -3.27 -0.58
CA GLY A 116 -6.14 -3.17 -2.01
C GLY A 116 -6.88 -2.02 -2.68
N SER A 117 -8.18 -1.90 -2.43
CA SER A 117 -9.07 -0.95 -3.12
C SER A 117 -8.73 0.53 -2.87
N HIS A 118 -8.19 0.88 -1.70
CA HIS A 118 -7.85 2.27 -1.39
C HIS A 118 -6.69 2.82 -2.23
N PHE A 119 -5.97 1.98 -2.97
CA PHE A 119 -4.94 2.43 -3.90
C PHE A 119 -5.50 3.08 -5.17
N LEU A 120 -6.79 2.92 -5.46
CA LEU A 120 -7.41 3.39 -6.70
C LEU A 120 -7.25 4.90 -6.94
N PRO A 121 -7.46 5.80 -5.94
CA PRO A 121 -7.27 7.23 -6.15
C PRO A 121 -5.82 7.60 -6.46
N TYR A 122 -4.84 6.79 -6.03
CA TYR A 122 -3.42 7.06 -6.26
C TYR A 122 -3.00 6.90 -7.73
N ILE A 123 -3.80 6.19 -8.54
CA ILE A 123 -3.63 6.17 -10.01
C ILE A 123 -3.67 7.61 -10.55
N TRP A 124 -4.65 8.38 -10.08
CA TRP A 124 -4.86 9.76 -10.48
C TRP A 124 -3.91 10.72 -9.76
N ILE A 125 -3.75 10.60 -8.43
CA ILE A 125 -2.87 11.49 -7.65
C ILE A 125 -1.44 11.44 -8.19
N TYR A 126 -0.91 10.24 -8.46
CA TYR A 126 0.49 10.04 -8.87
C TYR A 126 0.71 9.84 -10.37
N LYS A 127 -0.35 9.86 -11.20
CA LYS A 127 -0.25 9.53 -12.65
C LYS A 127 0.57 8.26 -12.88
N SER A 128 0.15 7.17 -12.25
CA SER A 128 0.94 5.95 -12.18
C SER A 128 0.05 4.73 -12.41
N LYS A 129 0.38 3.95 -13.44
CA LYS A 129 -0.34 2.71 -13.75
C LYS A 129 0.02 1.60 -12.76
N ALA A 130 1.18 1.71 -12.11
CA ALA A 130 1.58 0.80 -11.04
C ALA A 130 0.53 0.72 -9.91
N TYR A 131 -0.13 1.82 -9.57
CA TYR A 131 -1.20 1.80 -8.55
C TYR A 131 -2.44 1.03 -9.00
N LEU A 132 -2.76 0.99 -10.29
CA LEU A 132 -3.82 0.13 -10.81
C LEU A 132 -3.43 -1.35 -10.69
N PHE A 133 -2.20 -1.69 -11.04
CA PHE A 133 -1.66 -3.03 -10.86
C PHE A 133 -1.71 -3.46 -9.39
N VAL A 134 -1.25 -2.60 -8.47
CA VAL A 134 -1.28 -2.87 -7.02
C VAL A 134 -2.72 -3.05 -6.53
N THR A 135 -3.64 -2.18 -6.94
CA THR A 135 -5.06 -2.27 -6.58
C THR A 135 -5.64 -3.62 -7.01
N LEU A 136 -5.56 -3.95 -8.30
CA LEU A 136 -6.16 -5.16 -8.86
C LEU A 136 -5.45 -6.42 -8.36
N GLY A 137 -4.12 -6.42 -8.33
CA GLY A 137 -3.33 -7.55 -7.86
C GLY A 137 -3.63 -7.90 -6.40
N THR A 138 -3.72 -6.89 -5.54
CA THR A 138 -4.06 -7.10 -4.11
C THR A 138 -5.50 -7.57 -3.96
N CYS A 139 -6.46 -6.90 -4.60
CA CYS A 139 -7.88 -7.27 -4.49
C CYS A 139 -8.16 -8.67 -5.03
N PHE A 140 -7.64 -9.02 -6.22
CA PHE A 140 -7.88 -10.33 -6.81
C PHE A 140 -7.12 -11.44 -6.11
N SER A 141 -5.87 -11.21 -5.66
CA SER A 141 -5.16 -12.22 -4.86
C SER A 141 -5.85 -12.45 -3.53
N ALA A 142 -6.32 -11.40 -2.84
CA ALA A 142 -7.09 -11.53 -1.61
C ALA A 142 -8.42 -12.27 -1.82
N LEU A 143 -9.16 -11.94 -2.90
CA LEU A 143 -10.40 -12.62 -3.25
C LEU A 143 -10.17 -14.10 -3.56
N ILE A 144 -9.21 -14.41 -4.44
CA ILE A 144 -8.95 -15.78 -4.88
C ILE A 144 -8.39 -16.59 -3.71
N LEU A 145 -7.26 -16.17 -3.13
CA LEU A 145 -6.55 -16.93 -2.10
C LEU A 145 -7.27 -16.89 -0.75
N GLY A 146 -7.75 -15.73 -0.33
CA GLY A 146 -8.41 -15.57 0.96
C GLY A 146 -9.90 -15.95 0.95
N GLY A 147 -10.56 -15.91 -0.21
CA GLY A 147 -11.98 -16.24 -0.34
C GLY A 147 -12.22 -17.69 -0.72
N PHE A 148 -11.46 -18.25 -1.68
CA PHE A 148 -11.66 -19.61 -2.18
C PHE A 148 -10.65 -20.64 -1.63
N PHE A 149 -9.50 -20.19 -1.12
CA PHE A 149 -8.47 -21.07 -0.51
C PHE A 149 -8.24 -20.70 0.97
N VAL A 150 -9.34 -20.54 1.70
CA VAL A 150 -9.37 -19.92 3.05
C VAL A 150 -8.43 -20.59 4.06
N ASP A 151 -8.22 -21.90 3.99
CA ASP A 151 -7.32 -22.65 4.87
C ASP A 151 -5.85 -22.18 4.77
N TYR A 152 -5.48 -21.61 3.63
CA TYR A 152 -4.14 -21.10 3.35
C TYR A 152 -4.09 -19.56 3.36
N ALA A 153 -5.17 -18.89 3.75
CA ALA A 153 -5.31 -17.44 3.63
C ALA A 153 -4.22 -16.68 4.39
N PHE A 154 -3.88 -17.12 5.60
CA PHE A 154 -2.90 -16.45 6.46
C PHE A 154 -1.44 -16.57 5.99
N THR A 155 -1.15 -17.44 5.02
CA THR A 155 0.19 -17.57 4.44
C THR A 155 0.23 -17.04 3.00
N LEU A 156 -0.73 -17.42 2.17
CA LEU A 156 -0.72 -17.12 0.74
C LEU A 156 -1.14 -15.67 0.42
N VAL A 157 -2.15 -15.14 1.10
CA VAL A 157 -2.58 -13.75 0.89
C VAL A 157 -1.46 -12.74 1.23
N PRO A 158 -0.84 -12.75 2.43
CA PRO A 158 0.19 -11.77 2.74
C PRO A 158 1.42 -11.93 1.84
N LEU A 159 1.76 -13.16 1.45
CA LEU A 159 2.84 -13.41 0.51
C LEU A 159 2.52 -12.80 -0.87
N ALA A 160 1.32 -13.03 -1.37
CA ALA A 160 0.86 -12.46 -2.63
C ALA A 160 0.84 -10.92 -2.60
N ILE A 161 0.35 -10.32 -1.51
CA ILE A 161 0.36 -8.86 -1.33
C ILE A 161 1.80 -8.33 -1.32
N SER A 162 2.72 -8.99 -0.61
CA SER A 162 4.13 -8.61 -0.57
C SER A 162 4.75 -8.63 -1.98
N ILE A 163 4.49 -9.68 -2.76
CA ILE A 163 4.96 -9.80 -4.16
C ILE A 163 4.35 -8.70 -5.03
N VAL A 164 3.03 -8.49 -4.96
CA VAL A 164 2.33 -7.47 -5.74
C VAL A 164 2.88 -6.07 -5.43
N TYR A 165 3.10 -5.76 -4.16
CA TYR A 165 3.69 -4.48 -3.77
C TYR A 165 5.12 -4.36 -4.25
N GLY A 166 5.92 -5.43 -4.18
CA GLY A 166 7.31 -5.44 -4.68
C GLY A 166 7.38 -5.15 -6.17
N ILE A 167 6.52 -5.78 -6.97
CA ILE A 167 6.36 -5.48 -8.40
C ILE A 167 5.87 -4.04 -8.58
N GLY A 168 4.90 -3.58 -7.79
CA GLY A 168 4.41 -2.20 -7.80
C GLY A 168 5.52 -1.17 -7.57
N VAL A 169 6.40 -1.41 -6.59
CA VAL A 169 7.59 -0.60 -6.34
C VAL A 169 8.50 -0.58 -7.57
N ALA A 170 8.80 -1.74 -8.15
CA ALA A 170 9.65 -1.82 -9.36
C ALA A 170 9.05 -1.06 -10.54
N LEU A 171 7.73 -1.15 -10.76
CA LEU A 171 7.02 -0.40 -11.79
C LEU A 171 7.08 1.12 -11.55
N ILE A 172 6.87 1.58 -10.31
CA ILE A 172 7.01 3.00 -9.95
C ILE A 172 8.43 3.50 -10.25
N GLN A 173 9.46 2.72 -9.89
CA GLN A 173 10.84 3.09 -10.18
C GLN A 173 11.11 3.20 -11.69
N GLY A 174 10.53 2.29 -12.49
CA GLY A 174 10.57 2.38 -13.96
C GLY A 174 9.92 3.66 -14.49
N GLU A 175 8.73 4.02 -13.99
CA GLU A 175 8.02 5.24 -14.37
C GLU A 175 8.80 6.52 -13.99
N LEU A 176 9.46 6.53 -12.83
CA LEU A 176 10.28 7.65 -12.36
C LEU A 176 11.53 7.84 -13.23
N LYS A 177 12.21 6.75 -13.60
CA LYS A 177 13.37 6.78 -14.50
C LYS A 177 13.01 7.30 -15.88
N ALA A 178 11.93 6.79 -16.48
CA ALA A 178 11.46 7.25 -17.80
C ALA A 178 11.16 8.76 -17.84
N LYS A 179 10.53 9.29 -16.77
CA LYS A 179 10.25 10.73 -16.66
C LYS A 179 11.53 11.57 -16.54
N SER A 180 12.54 11.08 -15.81
CA SER A 180 13.82 11.79 -15.68
C SER A 180 14.56 11.93 -17.04
N VAL A 181 14.58 10.86 -17.84
CA VAL A 181 15.20 10.84 -19.18
C VAL A 181 14.48 11.81 -20.12
N SER A 182 13.14 11.81 -20.12
CA SER A 182 12.37 12.75 -20.95
C SER A 182 12.66 14.22 -20.59
N SER A 183 12.90 14.55 -19.31
CA SER A 183 13.22 15.91 -18.89
C SER A 183 14.65 16.36 -19.20
N SER A 184 15.60 15.43 -19.34
CA SER A 184 17.00 15.75 -19.69
C SER A 184 17.22 15.91 -21.20
N VAL A 185 16.36 15.33 -22.04
CA VAL A 185 16.47 15.44 -23.52
C VAL A 185 15.87 16.76 -24.06
N ILE A 186 15.03 17.44 -23.27
CA ILE A 186 14.35 18.69 -23.64
C ILE A 186 15.09 19.94 -23.12
N ARG A 187 16.19 19.75 -22.38
CA ARG A 187 17.10 20.82 -21.96
C ARG A 187 18.30 20.87 -22.89
#